data_AF-A0A0M0SYF8-F1
#
_entry.id   AF-A0A0M0SYF8-F1
#
_cell.length_a   1.000
_cell.length_b   1.000
_cell.length_c   1.000
_cell.angle_alpha   90.00
_cell.angle_beta   90.00
_cell.angle_gamma   90.00
#
_symmetry.space_group_name_H-M   'P 1'
#
loop_
_entity.id
_entity.type
_entity.pdbx_description
1 polymer ?
#
loop_
_entity_poly.entity_id
_entity_poly.type
_entity_poly.pdbx_seq_one_letter_code
_entity_poly.pdbx_strand_id
1 'polypeptide(L)'
;MQERLFETKLTKEQRKAAGKHLKEYFTLPSRIESKRAMAEMAATKMTPGYNPSEVQTHQAPSSKVERYALTMSEVEMLLKRYTILCRIHESLIDDQQRLLWELLYDPKYFRSDDAVMHEMRISSTRTYYGIKNKLLGIVHDHFGDGY
;
A
#
# COMPACT_ATOMS: atom_id res chain seq x y z
N MET A 1 4.02 -1.27 29.45
CA MET A 1 3.41 -1.39 28.10
C MET A 1 3.86 -2.75 27.59
N GLN A 2 2.97 -3.74 27.54
CA GLN A 2 3.34 -5.14 27.31
C GLN A 2 3.89 -5.33 25.89
N GLU A 3 5.13 -5.81 25.82
CA GLU A 3 5.74 -6.40 24.63
C GLU A 3 4.89 -7.61 24.22
N ARG A 4 3.94 -7.44 23.30
CA ARG A 4 3.33 -8.59 22.63
C ARG A 4 4.43 -9.22 21.79
N LEU A 5 4.92 -10.37 22.24
CA LEU A 5 5.86 -11.23 21.53
C LEU A 5 5.48 -11.32 20.05
N PHE A 6 6.39 -10.90 19.19
CA PHE A 6 6.36 -10.93 17.72
C PHE A 6 6.35 -12.37 17.12
N GLU A 7 5.75 -13.35 17.81
CA GLU A 7 5.86 -14.78 17.51
C GLU A 7 4.57 -15.44 17.02
N THR A 8 3.61 -14.69 16.49
CA THR A 8 2.58 -15.31 15.64
C THR A 8 3.19 -15.57 14.27
N LYS A 9 3.56 -16.84 13.99
CA LYS A 9 3.92 -17.28 12.64
C LYS A 9 2.77 -16.94 11.70
N LEU A 10 2.93 -15.86 10.93
CA LEU A 10 1.95 -15.46 9.92
C LEU A 10 1.62 -16.63 8.99
N THR A 11 0.34 -16.77 8.65
CA THR A 11 -0.09 -17.70 7.60
C THR A 11 0.45 -17.27 6.24
N LYS A 12 0.33 -18.15 5.24
CA LYS A 12 0.77 -17.83 3.87
C LYS A 12 0.00 -16.64 3.31
N GLU A 13 -1.29 -16.57 3.60
CA GLU A 13 -2.23 -15.53 3.18
C GLU A 13 -1.86 -14.19 3.83
N GLN A 14 -1.59 -14.19 5.14
CA GLN A 14 -1.16 -13.01 5.88
C GLN A 14 0.17 -12.47 5.36
N ARG A 15 1.15 -13.35 5.10
CA ARG A 15 2.44 -12.94 4.48
C ARG A 15 2.23 -12.33 3.09
N LYS A 16 1.32 -12.89 2.30
CA LYS A 16 0.99 -12.35 0.96
C LYS A 16 0.34 -10.97 1.06
N ALA A 17 -0.56 -10.77 2.02
CA ALA A 17 -1.21 -9.48 2.27
C ALA A 17 -0.19 -8.42 2.74
N ALA A 18 0.63 -8.73 3.74
CA ALA A 18 1.71 -7.85 4.20
C ALA A 18 2.69 -7.50 3.07
N GLY A 19 3.10 -8.50 2.28
CA GLY A 19 3.93 -8.31 1.09
C GLY A 19 3.31 -7.39 0.04
N LYS A 20 1.97 -7.36 -0.08
CA LYS A 20 1.26 -6.42 -0.97
C LYS A 20 1.40 -4.99 -0.45
N HIS A 21 1.25 -4.76 0.85
CA HIS A 21 1.39 -3.42 1.44
C HIS A 21 2.82 -2.87 1.32
N LEU A 22 3.83 -3.74 1.49
CA LEU A 22 5.23 -3.38 1.24
C LEU A 22 5.45 -2.88 -0.20
N LYS A 23 4.84 -3.52 -1.20
CA LYS A 23 4.91 -3.05 -2.60
C LYS A 23 4.09 -1.79 -2.83
N GLU A 24 2.93 -1.68 -2.19
CA GLU A 24 2.04 -0.53 -2.34
C GLU A 24 2.70 0.76 -1.90
N TYR A 25 3.61 0.73 -0.92
CA TYR A 25 4.38 1.92 -0.50
C TYR A 25 5.02 2.69 -1.66
N PHE A 26 5.63 1.99 -2.62
CA PHE A 26 6.31 2.61 -3.76
C PHE A 26 5.36 3.11 -4.86
N THR A 27 4.10 2.67 -4.85
CA THR A 27 3.12 2.97 -5.91
C THR A 27 1.98 3.88 -5.44
N LEU A 28 1.75 3.94 -4.12
CA LEU A 28 0.71 4.75 -3.50
C LEU A 28 0.84 6.24 -3.82
N PRO A 29 2.03 6.88 -3.79
CA PRO A 29 2.16 8.30 -4.15
C PRO A 29 1.59 8.61 -5.54
N SER A 30 2.06 7.89 -6.56
CA SER A 30 1.58 8.07 -7.94
C SER A 30 0.10 7.74 -8.10
N ARG A 31 -0.40 6.72 -7.37
CA ARG A 31 -1.83 6.35 -7.40
C ARG A 31 -2.71 7.40 -6.74
N ILE A 32 -2.27 8.01 -5.64
CA ILE A 32 -2.96 9.10 -4.94
C ILE A 32 -3.03 10.32 -5.86
N GLU A 33 -1.91 10.71 -6.45
CA GLU A 33 -1.83 11.85 -7.38
C GLU A 33 -2.73 11.63 -8.60
N SER A 34 -2.66 10.46 -9.23
CA SER A 34 -3.51 10.10 -10.37
C SER A 34 -5.00 10.18 -10.02
N LYS A 35 -5.40 9.68 -8.85
CA LYS A 35 -6.81 9.72 -8.41
C LYS A 35 -7.27 11.15 -8.11
N ARG A 36 -6.44 11.98 -7.50
CA ARG A 36 -6.74 13.40 -7.28
C ARG A 36 -6.94 14.13 -8.60
N ALA A 37 -6.01 13.97 -9.54
CA ALA A 37 -6.12 14.58 -10.86
C ALA A 37 -7.40 14.13 -11.61
N MET A 38 -7.75 12.84 -11.53
CA MET A 38 -9.00 12.33 -12.12
C MET A 38 -10.24 12.93 -11.45
N ALA A 39 -10.26 13.05 -10.13
CA ALA A 39 -11.37 13.67 -9.40
C ALA A 39 -11.57 15.13 -9.82
N GLU A 40 -10.47 15.89 -9.88
CA GLU A 40 -10.46 17.29 -10.31
C GLU A 40 -10.94 17.42 -11.76
N MET A 41 -10.37 16.64 -12.70
CA MET A 41 -10.80 16.67 -14.10
C MET A 41 -12.29 16.32 -14.28
N ALA A 42 -12.81 15.36 -13.50
CA ALA A 42 -14.23 15.00 -13.53
C ALA A 42 -15.13 16.12 -12.99
N ALA A 43 -14.63 16.94 -12.06
CA ALA A 43 -15.30 18.13 -11.57
C ALA A 43 -15.23 19.31 -12.56
N THR A 44 -14.12 19.47 -13.29
CA THR A 44 -13.87 20.64 -14.16
C THR A 44 -14.31 20.48 -15.61
N LYS A 45 -14.36 19.26 -16.19
CA LYS A 45 -14.72 19.08 -17.62
C LYS A 45 -16.16 19.53 -17.93
N MET A 46 -16.25 20.75 -18.49
CA MET A 46 -17.34 21.30 -19.29
C MET A 46 -17.22 20.81 -20.74
N THR A 47 -18.17 20.00 -21.19
CA THR A 47 -18.78 20.16 -22.53
C THR A 47 -20.14 19.45 -22.51
N PRO A 48 -21.26 20.19 -22.49
CA PRO A 48 -22.57 19.59 -22.64
C PRO A 48 -22.79 19.27 -24.12
N GLY A 49 -22.73 17.98 -24.47
CA GLY A 49 -23.53 17.44 -25.56
C GLY A 49 -24.78 16.82 -24.94
N TYR A 50 -25.71 17.66 -24.47
CA TYR A 50 -26.96 17.18 -23.88
C TYR A 50 -27.84 16.62 -25.01
N ASN A 51 -27.93 15.29 -25.11
CA ASN A 51 -28.93 14.63 -25.95
C ASN A 51 -30.06 14.15 -25.02
N PRO A 52 -31.30 14.67 -25.10
CA PRO A 52 -32.38 14.39 -24.14
C PRO A 52 -32.92 12.94 -24.14
N SER A 53 -32.30 12.01 -24.86
CA SER A 53 -32.88 10.72 -25.22
C SER A 53 -32.48 9.56 -24.30
N GLU A 54 -31.51 9.72 -23.40
CA GLU A 54 -30.95 8.61 -22.60
C GLU A 54 -31.44 8.66 -21.15
N VAL A 55 -32.75 8.60 -20.98
CA VAL A 55 -33.36 8.14 -19.73
C VAL A 55 -33.35 6.61 -19.78
N GLN A 56 -32.43 5.94 -19.08
CA GLN A 56 -32.73 4.68 -18.37
C GLN A 56 -31.55 4.08 -17.56
N THR A 57 -31.87 3.77 -16.29
CA THR A 57 -31.39 2.66 -15.44
C THR A 57 -29.91 2.57 -15.01
N HIS A 58 -29.63 3.00 -13.77
CA HIS A 58 -29.15 2.24 -12.60
C HIS A 58 -28.68 3.25 -11.53
N GLN A 59 -28.65 2.88 -10.24
CA GLN A 59 -28.21 3.74 -9.11
C GLN A 59 -26.74 4.14 -9.23
N ALA A 60 -26.41 5.02 -10.17
CA ALA A 60 -25.15 5.75 -10.23
C ALA A 60 -25.25 6.97 -9.28
N PRO A 61 -24.13 7.45 -8.71
CA PRO A 61 -24.14 8.67 -7.91
C PRO A 61 -24.74 9.79 -8.76
N SER A 62 -25.82 10.39 -8.24
CA SER A 62 -26.76 11.20 -9.01
C SER A 62 -26.17 12.55 -9.42
N SER A 63 -25.08 12.97 -8.78
CA SER A 63 -24.42 14.25 -9.03
C SER A 63 -22.90 14.14 -9.20
N LYS A 64 -22.32 15.07 -9.97
CA LYS A 64 -20.86 15.22 -10.11
C LYS A 64 -20.18 15.44 -8.75
N VAL A 65 -20.88 16.10 -7.84
CA VAL A 65 -20.43 16.38 -6.47
C VAL A 65 -20.30 15.08 -5.66
N GLU A 66 -21.27 14.18 -5.77
CA GLU A 66 -21.21 12.87 -5.10
C GLU A 66 -20.05 12.02 -5.62
N ARG A 67 -19.82 11.97 -6.95
CA ARG A 67 -18.67 11.24 -7.51
C ARG A 67 -17.33 11.81 -7.07
N TYR A 68 -17.22 13.14 -7.01
CA TYR A 68 -16.03 13.82 -6.51
C TYR A 68 -15.80 13.48 -5.03
N ALA A 69 -16.82 13.60 -4.18
CA ALA A 69 -16.74 13.31 -2.76
C ALA A 69 -16.35 11.85 -2.48
N LEU A 70 -16.93 10.89 -3.21
CA LEU A 70 -16.55 9.47 -3.12
C LEU A 70 -15.08 9.25 -3.52
N THR A 71 -14.64 9.86 -4.62
CA THR A 71 -13.25 9.74 -5.08
C THR A 71 -12.27 10.36 -4.08
N MET A 72 -12.62 11.50 -3.47
CA MET A 72 -11.80 12.14 -2.45
C MET A 72 -11.76 11.34 -1.14
N SER A 73 -12.86 10.69 -0.75
CA SER A 73 -12.87 9.74 0.37
C SER A 73 -11.91 8.57 0.13
N GLU A 74 -11.87 8.01 -1.09
CA GLU A 74 -10.89 7.00 -1.46
C GLU A 74 -9.44 7.52 -1.38
N VAL A 75 -9.20 8.75 -1.85
CA VAL A 75 -7.89 9.42 -1.75
C VAL A 75 -7.46 9.56 -0.28
N GLU A 76 -8.36 9.96 0.61
CA GLU A 76 -8.08 10.04 2.05
C GLU A 76 -7.73 8.68 2.65
N MET A 77 -8.43 7.62 2.27
CA MET A 77 -8.08 6.27 2.70
C MET A 77 -6.68 5.86 2.21
N LEU A 78 -6.35 6.15 0.94
CA LEU A 78 -5.02 5.86 0.40
C LEU A 78 -3.92 6.66 1.09
N LEU A 79 -4.17 7.93 1.42
CA LEU A 79 -3.24 8.77 2.18
C LEU A 79 -3.00 8.22 3.59
N LYS A 80 -4.06 7.85 4.31
CA LYS A 80 -3.93 7.23 5.65
C LYS A 80 -3.06 5.97 5.58
N ARG A 81 -3.27 5.12 4.58
CA ARG A 81 -2.46 3.92 4.36
C ARG A 81 -1.01 4.25 4.04
N TYR A 82 -0.77 5.26 3.20
CA TYR A 82 0.58 5.73 2.89
C TYR A 82 1.29 6.28 4.14
N THR A 83 0.62 7.09 4.96
CA THR A 83 1.16 7.60 6.22
C THR A 83 1.57 6.49 7.18
N ILE A 84 0.77 5.43 7.30
CA ILE A 84 1.13 4.26 8.11
C ILE A 84 2.40 3.61 7.58
N LEU A 85 2.50 3.40 6.26
CA LEU A 85 3.69 2.80 5.63
C LEU A 85 4.93 3.67 5.80
N CYS A 86 4.84 5.00 5.64
CA CYS A 86 5.93 5.93 5.94
C CYS A 86 6.40 5.79 7.39
N ARG A 87 5.47 5.77 8.34
CA ARG A 87 5.81 5.60 9.77
C ARG A 87 6.52 4.27 10.03
N ILE A 88 6.06 3.18 9.41
CA ILE A 88 6.73 1.88 9.53
C ILE A 88 8.16 2.00 8.99
N HIS A 89 8.31 2.53 7.78
CA HIS A 89 9.58 2.64 7.07
C HIS A 89 10.60 3.53 7.80
N GLU A 90 10.16 4.67 8.33
CA GLU A 90 11.03 5.68 8.93
C GLU A 90 11.34 5.37 10.40
N SER A 91 10.40 4.80 11.15
CA SER A 91 10.46 4.82 12.62
C SER A 91 10.28 3.49 13.33
N LEU A 92 9.68 2.47 12.68
CA LEU A 92 9.34 1.22 13.38
C LEU A 92 10.20 0.02 12.98
N ILE A 93 10.99 0.17 11.92
CA ILE A 93 11.90 -0.87 11.44
C ILE A 93 13.35 -0.40 11.52
N ASP A 94 14.26 -1.36 11.67
CA ASP A 94 15.69 -1.09 11.63
C ASP A 94 16.22 -0.95 10.18
N ASP A 95 17.48 -0.50 10.04
CA ASP A 95 18.09 -0.26 8.73
C ASP A 95 18.23 -1.55 7.89
N GLN A 96 18.39 -2.72 8.52
CA GLN A 96 18.45 -3.99 7.80
C GLN A 96 17.08 -4.33 7.22
N GLN A 97 16.01 -4.15 8.00
CA GLN A 97 14.64 -4.35 7.55
C GLN A 97 14.25 -3.34 6.45
N ARG A 98 14.71 -2.08 6.55
CA ARG A 98 14.49 -1.06 5.52
C ARG A 98 15.18 -1.42 4.21
N LEU A 99 16.46 -1.78 4.26
CA LEU A 99 17.20 -2.22 3.08
C LEU A 99 16.57 -3.48 2.45
N LEU A 100 16.16 -4.45 3.28
CA LEU A 100 15.42 -5.63 2.83
C LEU A 100 14.12 -5.23 2.11
N TRP A 101 13.36 -4.27 2.66
CA TRP A 101 12.14 -3.78 2.05
C TRP A 101 12.42 -3.23 0.65
N GLU A 102 13.35 -2.30 0.54
CA GLU A 102 13.71 -1.67 -0.74
C GLU A 102 14.14 -2.70 -1.78
N LEU A 103 15.05 -3.62 -1.43
CA LEU A 103 15.58 -4.60 -2.39
C LEU A 103 14.54 -5.65 -2.84
N LEU A 104 13.58 -6.01 -1.99
CA LEU A 104 12.56 -7.03 -2.31
C LEU A 104 11.28 -6.46 -2.93
N TYR A 105 10.94 -5.21 -2.64
CA TYR A 105 9.60 -4.69 -2.94
C TYR A 105 9.59 -3.38 -3.72
N ASP A 106 10.71 -2.65 -3.82
CA ASP A 106 10.81 -1.53 -4.75
C ASP A 106 10.80 -2.08 -6.20
N PRO A 107 9.83 -1.71 -7.04
CA PRO A 107 9.81 -2.10 -8.44
C PRO A 107 11.09 -1.75 -9.21
N LYS A 108 11.82 -0.72 -8.79
CA LYS A 108 13.07 -0.28 -9.42
C LYS A 108 14.25 -1.22 -9.13
N TYR A 109 14.24 -1.89 -7.98
CA TYR A 109 15.37 -2.68 -7.49
C TYR A 109 15.01 -4.14 -7.18
N PHE A 110 13.84 -4.61 -7.62
CA PHE A 110 13.31 -5.93 -7.31
C PHE A 110 14.35 -7.04 -7.55
N ARG A 111 14.75 -7.71 -6.46
CA ARG A 111 15.76 -8.78 -6.46
C ARG A 111 15.18 -10.08 -5.90
N SER A 112 15.77 -11.20 -6.32
CA SER A 112 15.50 -12.51 -5.71
C SER A 112 16.06 -12.57 -4.28
N ASP A 113 15.50 -13.45 -3.45
CA ASP A 113 15.95 -13.63 -2.06
C ASP A 113 17.48 -13.88 -1.97
N ASP A 114 18.04 -14.69 -2.88
CA ASP A 114 19.49 -14.99 -2.92
C ASP A 114 20.34 -13.74 -3.22
N ALA A 115 19.89 -12.91 -4.16
CA ALA A 115 20.59 -11.68 -4.51
C ALA A 115 20.52 -10.66 -3.37
N VAL A 116 19.38 -10.59 -2.66
CA VAL A 116 19.24 -9.74 -1.47
C VAL A 116 20.14 -10.22 -0.34
N MET A 117 20.19 -11.54 -0.08
CA MET A 117 21.11 -12.10 0.91
C MET A 117 22.57 -11.76 0.60
N HIS A 118 22.98 -11.86 -0.67
CA HIS A 118 24.31 -11.47 -1.11
C HIS A 118 24.58 -9.97 -0.89
N GLU A 119 23.67 -9.09 -1.32
CA GLU A 119 23.80 -7.63 -1.21
C GLU A 119 23.89 -7.18 0.26
N MET A 120 23.05 -7.76 1.12
CA MET A 120 23.04 -7.50 2.55
C MET A 120 24.16 -8.22 3.32
N ARG A 121 24.98 -9.03 2.63
CA ARG A 121 26.05 -9.86 3.22
C ARG A 121 25.55 -10.80 4.33
N ILE A 122 24.35 -11.35 4.17
CA ILE A 122 23.75 -12.30 5.11
C ILE A 122 24.05 -13.72 4.64
N SER A 123 24.97 -14.40 5.32
CA SER A 123 25.32 -15.79 4.98
C SER A 123 24.33 -16.83 5.54
N SER A 124 23.56 -16.48 6.57
CA SER A 124 22.63 -17.39 7.23
C SER A 124 21.21 -17.21 6.72
N THR A 125 20.68 -18.24 6.05
CA THR A 125 19.28 -18.31 5.60
C THR A 125 18.29 -18.13 6.76
N ARG A 126 18.61 -18.65 7.95
CA ARG A 126 17.78 -18.50 9.15
C ARG A 126 17.70 -17.04 9.58
N THR A 127 18.83 -16.33 9.55
CA THR A 127 18.88 -14.90 9.90
C THR A 127 18.08 -14.07 8.89
N TYR A 128 18.28 -14.34 7.59
CA TYR A 128 17.55 -13.68 6.52
C TYR A 128 16.02 -13.79 6.68
N TYR A 129 15.51 -15.02 6.82
CA TYR A 129 14.07 -15.21 7.01
C TYR A 129 13.58 -14.71 8.36
N GLY A 130 14.42 -14.65 9.40
CA GLY A 130 14.11 -13.98 10.66
C GLY A 130 13.79 -12.50 10.47
N ILE A 131 14.67 -11.77 9.77
CA ILE A 131 14.49 -10.34 9.45
C ILE A 131 13.24 -10.15 8.59
N LYS A 132 13.09 -10.95 7.53
CA LYS A 132 11.95 -10.89 6.62
C LYS A 132 10.62 -11.15 7.32
N ASN A 133 10.56 -12.18 8.17
CA ASN A 133 9.34 -12.50 8.92
C ASN A 133 9.00 -11.41 9.94
N LYS A 134 10.00 -10.83 10.61
CA LYS A 134 9.79 -9.70 11.53
C LYS A 134 9.23 -8.47 10.80
N LEU A 135 9.78 -8.14 9.63
CA LEU A 135 9.26 -7.06 8.78
C LEU A 135 7.79 -7.31 8.40
N LEU A 136 7.50 -8.51 7.90
CA LEU A 136 6.13 -8.90 7.53
C LEU A 136 5.18 -8.87 8.73
N GLY A 137 5.65 -9.28 9.92
CA GLY A 137 4.91 -9.20 11.18
C GLY A 137 4.52 -7.77 11.53
N ILE A 138 5.49 -6.84 11.53
CA ILE A 138 5.25 -5.42 11.81
C ILE A 138 4.20 -4.85 10.84
N VAL A 139 4.33 -5.11 9.54
CA VAL A 139 3.35 -4.64 8.55
C VAL A 139 1.97 -5.27 8.78
N HIS A 140 1.93 -6.57 9.06
CA HIS A 140 0.68 -7.26 9.35
C HIS A 140 0.00 -6.69 10.59
N ASP A 141 0.71 -6.37 11.66
CA ASP A 141 0.10 -5.82 12.88
C ASP A 141 -0.57 -4.46 12.65
N HIS A 142 -0.14 -3.71 11.62
CA HIS A 142 -0.73 -2.43 11.25
C HIS A 142 -1.88 -2.54 10.24
N PHE A 143 -2.05 -3.65 9.53
CA PHE A 143 -3.02 -3.80 8.43
C PHE A 143 -3.88 -5.07 8.49
N GLY A 144 -3.54 -6.06 9.31
CA GLY A 144 -4.05 -7.44 9.29
C GLY A 144 -5.38 -7.63 10.02
N ASP A 145 -5.72 -6.72 10.93
CA ASP A 145 -7.00 -6.71 11.64
C ASP A 145 -7.92 -5.61 11.06
N GLY A 146 -8.56 -5.91 9.92
CA GLY A 146 -9.68 -5.12 9.40
C GLY A 146 -9.31 -3.89 8.57
N TYR A 147 -9.14 -4.12 7.27
CA TYR A 147 -9.63 -3.23 6.21
C TYR A 147 -10.69 -3.97 5.41
#